data_AF-A0A7S9PW57-F1
#
_entry.id   AF-A0A7S9PW57-F1
#
_cell.length_a   1.000
_cell.length_b   1.000
_cell.length_c   1.000
_cell.angle_alpha   90.00
_cell.angle_beta   90.00
_cell.angle_gamma   90.00
#
_symmetry.space_group_name_H-M   'P 1'
#
loop_
_entity.id
_entity.type
_entity.pdbx_description
1 polymer ?
#
loop_
_entity_poly.entity_id
_entity_poly.type
_entity_poly.pdbx_seq_one_letter_code
_entity_poly.pdbx_strand_id
1 'polypeptide(L)'
;MHPNFDDDELLHYTDAQITHYINISPTLTNYSNITLLSPKYVAKAYAEDEVEDAMKAIELASTLQIRVPRTQRTVRVDGMIYCIMDRIQGSTLAAEWMTLGWFATIRLAFQLRRMIRRLRSAKSPTAGSLVSGKCRSYYLDDSFGLPPRADSKQVNAFMNFWLEFTSIRREMKKTAAQHSICSKKTFSIDRPFVFSHHDLSPRNIMLDSSHQLWLVDWDFAGFYPEFFEFAGMHNFISVGWNGLALRACSACGWTAERQRSCRYESHVKLFYGVSDRGVWSIGTKYILKERSDAAPNFEAQTLRFLKEKTTIPVPAVIEEWTEENRRHFLLSKRIPGEPLSTAWATMMETEKERVAQQTADYLSELRRLQSPRMQSLDGQPIYCAFLFPTGYGVPHGPLGSDDELWEEMTKALDGVPEIAKRRLRTRMPPSAPYTFTHGDLTNVNILVENGNLTGIIDWEASGYFPVWWEFTCAGISLGADDLEWKTALRKYMPDYAEAREFWRDFYALTRYPEVNERAAALLTEDNT
;
A
#
# COMPACT_ATOMS: atom_id res chain seq x y z
N MET A 1 35.64 -15.07 -0.71
CA MET A 1 36.13 -16.40 -0.28
C MET A 1 37.50 -16.58 -0.89
N HIS A 2 38.46 -17.10 -0.14
CA HIS A 2 39.82 -17.24 -0.64
C HIS A 2 40.01 -18.66 -1.22
N PRO A 3 40.45 -18.81 -2.49
CA PRO A 3 40.50 -20.12 -3.16
C PRO A 3 41.55 -21.09 -2.59
N ASN A 4 42.49 -20.59 -1.77
CA ASN A 4 43.56 -21.40 -1.18
C ASN A 4 43.33 -21.73 0.32
N PHE A 5 42.19 -21.36 0.90
CA PHE A 5 41.87 -21.77 2.27
C PHE A 5 41.42 -23.23 2.26
N ASP A 6 42.22 -24.12 2.85
CA ASP A 6 41.88 -25.53 2.99
C ASP A 6 41.08 -25.76 4.28
N ASP A 7 39.82 -26.17 4.12
CA ASP A 7 38.88 -26.39 5.21
C ASP A 7 39.31 -27.55 6.13
N ASP A 8 40.07 -28.52 5.64
CA ASP A 8 40.51 -29.69 6.42
C ASP A 8 41.76 -29.38 7.27
N GLU A 9 42.48 -28.31 6.95
CA GLU A 9 43.68 -27.86 7.66
C GLU A 9 43.41 -26.80 8.74
N LEU A 10 42.14 -26.45 9.01
CA LEU A 10 41.78 -25.38 9.95
C LEU A 10 42.44 -25.52 11.33
N LEU A 11 42.54 -26.75 11.85
CA LEU A 11 43.17 -27.02 13.15
C LEU A 11 44.70 -27.07 13.10
N HIS A 12 45.29 -27.29 11.93
CA HIS A 12 46.75 -27.37 11.74
C HIS A 12 47.37 -26.03 11.34
N TYR A 13 46.58 -25.09 10.79
CA TYR A 13 47.09 -23.75 10.54
C TYR A 13 47.63 -23.11 11.81
N THR A 14 48.73 -22.39 11.71
CA THR A 14 49.20 -21.50 12.78
C THR A 14 48.28 -20.29 12.91
N ASP A 15 48.29 -19.64 14.09
CA ASP A 15 47.51 -18.41 14.30
C ASP A 15 47.87 -17.34 13.25
N ALA A 16 49.15 -17.20 12.91
CA ALA A 16 49.63 -16.27 11.88
C ALA A 16 49.05 -16.57 10.48
N GLN A 17 48.89 -17.85 10.12
CA GLN A 17 48.27 -18.24 8.85
C GLN A 17 46.78 -17.90 8.84
N ILE A 18 46.06 -18.13 9.95
CA ILE A 18 44.65 -17.75 10.06
C ILE A 18 44.49 -16.23 10.00
N THR A 19 45.36 -15.48 10.69
CA THR A 19 45.40 -14.01 10.61
C THR A 19 45.58 -13.53 9.17
N HIS A 20 46.51 -14.14 8.42
CA HIS A 20 46.71 -13.82 7.02
C HIS A 20 45.43 -14.01 6.20
N TYR A 21 44.75 -15.16 6.37
CA TYR A 21 43.51 -15.44 5.66
C TYR A 21 42.35 -14.52 6.04
N ILE A 22 42.25 -14.11 7.30
CA ILE A 22 41.26 -13.11 7.74
C ILE A 22 41.50 -11.79 7.00
N ASN A 23 42.74 -11.30 6.96
CA ASN A 23 43.06 -9.99 6.41
C ASN A 23 42.85 -9.88 4.89
N ILE A 24 43.01 -10.98 4.15
CA ILE A 24 42.87 -10.99 2.68
C ILE A 24 41.47 -11.42 2.21
N SER A 25 40.62 -11.92 3.11
CA SER A 25 39.29 -12.40 2.77
C SER A 25 38.26 -11.26 2.78
N PRO A 26 37.23 -11.32 1.93
CA PRO A 26 36.18 -10.32 1.95
C PRO A 26 35.33 -10.42 3.23
N THR A 27 34.90 -9.27 3.72
CA THR A 27 33.90 -9.18 4.79
C THR A 27 32.49 -9.35 4.25
N LEU A 28 31.56 -9.74 5.12
CA LEU A 28 30.15 -9.81 4.77
C LEU A 28 29.61 -8.39 4.57
N THR A 29 28.87 -8.16 3.48
CA THR A 29 28.28 -6.85 3.16
C THR A 29 27.46 -6.31 4.34
N ASN A 30 27.75 -5.07 4.75
CA ASN A 30 27.18 -4.38 5.94
C ASN A 30 27.63 -4.90 7.32
N TYR A 31 28.51 -5.91 7.40
CA TYR A 31 29.04 -6.45 8.65
C TYR A 31 30.56 -6.59 8.59
N SER A 32 31.26 -5.50 8.88
CA SER A 32 32.73 -5.45 8.81
C SER A 32 33.44 -6.37 9.82
N ASN A 33 32.76 -6.80 10.89
CA ASN A 33 33.27 -7.72 11.89
C ASN A 33 33.16 -9.20 11.50
N ILE A 34 32.57 -9.53 10.34
CA ILE A 34 32.41 -10.91 9.87
C ILE A 34 33.17 -11.09 8.55
N THR A 35 34.12 -12.01 8.53
CA THR A 35 34.99 -12.31 7.39
C THR A 35 34.66 -13.67 6.79
N LEU A 36 34.52 -13.74 5.46
CA LEU A 36 34.16 -14.94 4.70
C LEU A 36 35.41 -15.72 4.26
N LEU A 37 35.91 -16.59 5.14
CA LEU A 37 37.10 -17.40 4.89
C LEU A 37 36.88 -18.40 3.74
N SER A 38 35.82 -19.21 3.84
CA SER A 38 35.52 -20.28 2.88
C SER A 38 34.01 -20.51 2.74
N PRO A 39 33.57 -21.47 1.91
CA PRO A 39 32.21 -21.95 1.95
C PRO A 39 31.84 -22.53 3.33
N LYS A 40 32.76 -23.17 4.05
CA LYS A 40 32.46 -23.84 5.32
C LYS A 40 32.62 -22.95 6.55
N TYR A 41 33.48 -21.93 6.51
CA TYR A 41 33.85 -21.14 7.69
C TYR A 41 33.74 -19.63 7.52
N VAL A 42 33.35 -18.97 8.61
CA VAL A 42 33.43 -17.52 8.80
C VAL A 42 34.29 -17.19 10.01
N ALA A 43 34.95 -16.03 10.00
CA ALA A 43 35.62 -15.49 11.17
C ALA A 43 34.82 -14.28 11.69
N LYS A 44 34.39 -14.31 12.95
CA LYS A 44 33.71 -13.18 13.59
C LYS A 44 34.60 -12.56 14.66
N ALA A 45 34.82 -11.26 14.57
CA ALA A 45 35.64 -10.50 15.51
C ALA A 45 34.85 -10.08 16.75
N TYR A 46 35.47 -10.21 17.92
CA TYR A 46 34.94 -9.86 19.22
C TYR A 46 35.94 -9.03 20.03
N ALA A 47 35.43 -8.13 20.87
CA ALA A 47 36.22 -7.56 21.96
C ALA A 47 36.53 -8.65 23.02
N GLU A 48 37.62 -8.46 23.76
CA GLU A 48 38.13 -9.47 24.70
C GLU A 48 37.13 -9.82 25.81
N ASP A 49 36.37 -8.85 26.30
CA ASP A 49 35.36 -9.08 27.35
C ASP A 49 34.02 -9.61 26.81
N GLU A 50 33.87 -9.71 25.47
CA GLU A 50 32.63 -10.11 24.82
C GLU A 50 32.58 -11.57 24.39
N VAL A 51 33.73 -12.09 23.96
CA VAL A 51 33.81 -13.38 23.26
C VAL A 51 33.34 -14.57 24.10
N GLU A 52 33.71 -14.59 25.39
CA GLU A 52 33.45 -15.75 26.24
C GLU A 52 31.95 -15.93 26.51
N ASP A 53 31.23 -14.82 26.71
CA ASP A 53 29.78 -14.80 26.87
C ASP A 53 29.06 -15.31 25.62
N ALA A 54 29.47 -14.83 24.43
CA ALA A 54 28.89 -15.27 23.16
C ALA A 54 29.13 -16.76 22.90
N MET A 55 30.35 -17.24 23.15
CA MET A 55 30.70 -18.66 23.02
C MET A 55 29.90 -19.55 23.98
N LYS A 56 29.77 -19.15 25.25
CA LYS A 56 28.98 -19.90 26.23
C LYS A 56 27.49 -19.89 25.91
N ALA A 57 26.96 -18.80 25.37
CA ALA A 57 25.57 -18.76 24.92
C ALA A 57 25.30 -19.77 23.79
N ILE A 58 26.21 -19.85 22.82
CA ILE A 58 26.15 -20.84 21.73
C ILE A 58 26.25 -22.27 22.27
N GLU A 59 27.17 -22.52 23.21
CA GLU A 59 27.32 -23.82 23.86
C GLU A 59 26.02 -24.24 24.55
N LEU A 60 25.45 -23.37 25.38
CA LEU A 60 24.18 -23.63 26.06
C LEU A 60 23.03 -23.86 25.06
N ALA A 61 22.90 -23.01 24.04
CA ALA A 61 21.90 -23.18 22.99
C ALA A 61 22.02 -24.54 22.28
N SER A 62 23.25 -24.97 21.98
CA SER A 62 23.54 -26.28 21.40
C SER A 62 23.08 -27.42 22.32
N THR A 63 23.37 -27.35 23.64
CA THR A 63 22.88 -28.37 24.61
C THR A 63 21.36 -28.44 24.69
N LEU A 64 20.67 -27.32 24.42
CA LEU A 64 19.22 -27.22 24.33
C LEU A 64 18.66 -27.68 22.98
N GLN A 65 19.49 -28.29 22.12
CA GLN A 65 19.14 -28.76 20.79
C GLN A 65 18.65 -27.64 19.86
N ILE A 66 19.20 -26.44 20.01
CA ILE A 66 19.02 -25.33 19.07
C ILE A 66 20.09 -25.46 18.00
N ARG A 67 19.71 -25.28 16.73
CA ARG A 67 20.68 -25.25 15.62
C ARG A 67 21.40 -23.91 15.65
N VAL A 68 22.69 -23.96 15.94
CA VAL A 68 23.58 -22.80 16.10
C VAL A 68 24.92 -23.08 15.42
N PRO A 69 25.64 -22.05 14.93
CA PRO A 69 26.97 -22.24 14.36
C PRO A 69 27.94 -22.72 15.43
N ARG A 70 28.76 -23.73 15.13
CA ARG A 70 29.80 -24.20 16.06
C ARG A 70 31.06 -23.37 15.91
N THR A 71 31.62 -22.94 17.03
CA THR A 71 32.97 -22.38 17.07
C THR A 71 33.98 -23.52 16.97
N GLN A 72 34.83 -23.47 15.95
CA GLN A 72 35.87 -24.48 15.70
C GLN A 72 37.18 -24.09 16.39
N ARG A 73 37.50 -22.79 16.38
CA ARG A 73 38.77 -22.26 16.89
C ARG A 73 38.64 -20.77 17.21
N THR A 74 39.48 -20.29 18.11
CA THR A 74 39.67 -18.86 18.37
C THR A 74 41.12 -18.44 18.08
N VAL A 75 41.31 -17.22 17.57
CA VAL A 75 42.63 -16.63 17.30
C VAL A 75 42.64 -15.18 17.77
N ARG A 76 43.74 -14.73 18.40
CA ARG A 76 43.90 -13.34 18.84
C ARG A 76 44.70 -12.56 17.80
N VAL A 77 44.16 -11.44 17.32
CA VAL A 77 44.78 -10.56 16.31
C VAL A 77 44.51 -9.11 16.68
N ASP A 78 45.57 -8.31 16.81
CA ASP A 78 45.50 -6.85 17.04
C ASP A 78 44.53 -6.41 18.16
N GLY A 79 44.52 -7.14 19.27
CA GLY A 79 43.66 -6.84 20.44
C GLY A 79 42.21 -7.32 20.31
N MET A 80 41.83 -7.93 19.18
CA MET A 80 40.53 -8.56 18.97
C MET A 80 40.66 -10.10 19.01
N ILE A 81 39.57 -10.77 19.37
CA ILE A 81 39.48 -12.23 19.33
C ILE A 81 38.57 -12.63 18.17
N TYR A 82 39.10 -13.40 17.24
CA TYR A 82 38.36 -13.94 16.10
C TYR A 82 37.89 -15.35 16.43
N CYS A 83 36.59 -15.56 16.42
CA CYS A 83 35.97 -16.88 16.46
C CYS A 83 35.81 -17.40 15.04
N ILE A 84 36.46 -18.53 14.73
CA ILE A 84 36.26 -19.24 13.47
C ILE A 84 35.09 -20.21 13.67
N MET A 85 34.04 -20.05 12.88
CA MET A 85 32.74 -20.69 13.11
C MET A 85 32.19 -21.32 11.84
N ASP A 86 31.34 -22.33 12.01
CA ASP A 86 30.56 -22.92 10.91
C ASP A 86 29.77 -21.84 10.17
N ARG A 87 29.94 -21.78 8.86
CA ARG A 87 29.12 -20.97 7.97
C ARG A 87 27.83 -21.72 7.64
N ILE A 88 26.70 -21.16 8.05
CA ILE A 88 25.40 -21.73 7.72
C ILE A 88 25.09 -21.45 6.25
N GLN A 89 24.94 -22.52 5.47
CA GLN A 89 24.54 -22.42 4.05
C GLN A 89 23.08 -22.04 3.93
N GLY A 90 22.76 -21.14 3.02
CA GLY A 90 21.40 -20.68 2.72
C GLY A 90 21.22 -19.17 2.87
N SER A 91 19.97 -18.76 3.02
CA SER A 91 19.55 -17.35 3.06
C SER A 91 19.05 -16.97 4.45
N THR A 92 19.12 -15.69 4.80
CA THR A 92 18.42 -15.20 5.99
C THR A 92 16.91 -15.29 5.78
N LEU A 93 16.16 -15.47 6.88
CA LEU A 93 14.71 -15.43 6.85
C LEU A 93 14.20 -14.07 6.35
N ALA A 94 14.96 -13.00 6.61
CA ALA A 94 14.69 -11.66 6.06
C ALA A 94 14.69 -11.65 4.52
N ALA A 95 15.66 -12.31 3.88
CA ALA A 95 15.79 -12.34 2.42
C ALA A 95 14.69 -13.20 1.76
N GLU A 96 14.32 -14.32 2.38
CA GLU A 96 13.30 -15.23 1.86
C GLU A 96 11.86 -14.85 2.27
N TRP A 97 11.67 -13.85 3.14
CA TRP A 97 10.36 -13.59 3.73
C TRP A 97 9.24 -13.36 2.70
N MET A 98 9.57 -12.67 1.61
CA MET A 98 8.61 -12.32 0.55
C MET A 98 8.33 -13.48 -0.42
N THR A 99 9.21 -14.48 -0.47
CA THR A 99 9.09 -15.65 -1.35
C THR A 99 8.44 -16.84 -0.64
N LEU A 100 8.31 -16.79 0.70
CA LEU A 100 7.72 -17.85 1.49
C LEU A 100 6.20 -17.96 1.27
N GLY A 101 5.78 -19.11 0.76
CA GLY A 101 4.37 -19.50 0.73
C GLY A 101 3.80 -19.72 2.14
N TRP A 102 2.49 -19.55 2.28
CA TRP A 102 1.79 -19.57 3.57
C TRP A 102 2.07 -20.83 4.42
N PHE A 103 2.10 -22.01 3.81
CA PHE A 103 2.39 -23.28 4.50
C PHE A 103 3.81 -23.30 5.07
N ALA A 104 4.77 -22.78 4.31
CA ALA A 104 6.16 -22.70 4.75
C ALA A 104 6.28 -21.74 5.93
N THR A 105 5.63 -20.58 5.86
CA THR A 105 5.60 -19.59 6.96
C THR A 105 5.06 -20.19 8.25
N ILE A 106 3.93 -20.89 8.20
CA ILE A 106 3.34 -21.55 9.39
C ILE A 106 4.31 -22.61 9.96
N ARG A 107 4.90 -23.44 9.09
CA ARG A 107 5.85 -24.47 9.51
C ARG A 107 7.08 -23.87 10.20
N LEU A 108 7.64 -22.79 9.65
CA LEU A 108 8.78 -22.08 10.24
C LEU A 108 8.40 -21.41 11.57
N ALA A 109 7.22 -20.82 11.67
CA ALA A 109 6.73 -20.25 12.93
C ALA A 109 6.63 -21.31 14.04
N PHE A 110 6.17 -22.53 13.72
CA PHE A 110 6.17 -23.63 14.69
C PHE A 110 7.58 -24.11 15.08
N GLN A 111 8.52 -24.13 14.12
CA GLN A 111 9.93 -24.42 14.42
C GLN A 111 10.52 -23.37 15.38
N LEU A 112 10.35 -22.09 15.08
CA LEU A 112 10.85 -21.00 15.91
C LEU A 112 10.23 -21.03 17.31
N ARG A 113 8.90 -21.25 17.40
CA ARG A 113 8.21 -21.41 18.68
C ARG A 113 8.77 -22.57 19.50
N ARG A 114 9.14 -23.68 18.87
CA ARG A 114 9.78 -24.82 19.54
C ARG A 114 11.19 -24.47 20.04
N MET A 115 11.97 -23.73 19.26
CA MET A 115 13.28 -23.23 19.67
C MET A 115 13.19 -22.29 20.87
N ILE A 116 12.30 -21.30 20.84
CA ILE A 116 12.08 -20.38 21.96
C ILE A 116 11.66 -21.12 23.24
N ARG A 117 10.77 -22.12 23.13
CA ARG A 117 10.39 -22.95 24.29
C ARG A 117 11.57 -23.72 24.90
N ARG A 118 12.48 -24.22 24.06
CA ARG A 118 13.69 -24.90 24.51
C ARG A 118 14.65 -23.94 25.21
N LEU A 119 14.86 -22.75 24.65
CA LEU A 119 15.65 -21.70 25.30
C LEU A 119 15.09 -21.36 26.68
N ARG A 120 13.78 -21.13 26.77
CA ARG A 120 13.11 -20.82 28.04
C ARG A 120 13.14 -21.92 29.10
N SER A 121 13.54 -23.15 28.74
CA SER A 121 13.68 -24.21 29.72
C SER A 121 14.90 -24.01 30.64
N ALA A 122 15.93 -23.30 30.17
CA ALA A 122 17.05 -22.88 31.00
C ALA A 122 16.68 -21.60 31.79
N LYS A 123 16.93 -21.62 33.10
CA LYS A 123 16.53 -20.56 34.03
C LYS A 123 17.70 -20.11 34.90
N SER A 124 17.66 -18.85 35.33
CA SER A 124 18.62 -18.26 36.25
C SER A 124 17.91 -17.38 37.30
N PRO A 125 18.40 -17.34 38.55
CA PRO A 125 17.91 -16.39 39.55
C PRO A 125 18.37 -14.95 39.27
N THR A 126 19.36 -14.75 38.41
CA THR A 126 19.95 -13.44 38.08
C THR A 126 19.93 -13.18 36.58
N ALA A 127 19.77 -11.91 36.19
CA ALA A 127 19.79 -11.46 34.82
C ALA A 127 21.23 -11.24 34.30
N GLY A 128 21.38 -11.27 32.98
CA GLY A 128 22.63 -10.98 32.28
C GLY A 128 23.22 -12.18 31.54
N SER A 129 24.39 -11.97 30.95
CA SER A 129 25.15 -12.98 30.20
C SER A 129 25.67 -14.12 31.08
N LEU A 130 26.10 -15.22 30.46
CA LEU A 130 26.39 -16.48 31.16
C LEU A 130 27.65 -16.42 32.04
N VAL A 131 28.69 -15.72 31.59
CA VAL A 131 29.99 -15.66 32.26
C VAL A 131 30.09 -14.37 33.06
N SER A 132 30.08 -13.24 32.36
CA SER A 132 30.30 -11.94 33.00
C SER A 132 29.10 -11.50 33.82
N GLY A 133 27.89 -11.99 33.50
CA GLY A 133 26.65 -11.55 34.13
C GLY A 133 26.23 -10.14 33.70
N LYS A 134 26.94 -9.51 32.77
CA LYS A 134 26.60 -8.16 32.29
C LYS A 134 25.26 -8.21 31.55
N CYS A 135 24.40 -7.23 31.82
CA CYS A 135 23.16 -7.05 31.07
C CYS A 135 23.47 -6.33 29.76
N ARG A 136 23.66 -7.09 28.68
CA ARG A 136 23.94 -6.54 27.33
C ARG A 136 22.67 -6.16 26.56
N SER A 137 21.51 -6.37 27.18
CA SER A 137 20.22 -6.10 26.60
C SER A 137 20.05 -4.64 26.16
N TYR A 138 19.66 -4.39 24.90
CA TYR A 138 19.26 -3.05 24.42
C TYR A 138 18.22 -2.35 25.31
N TYR A 139 17.31 -3.12 25.95
CA TYR A 139 16.30 -2.56 26.88
C TYR A 139 16.85 -2.15 28.24
N LEU A 140 18.04 -2.62 28.59
CA LEU A 140 18.67 -2.44 29.88
C LEU A 140 20.02 -1.71 29.74
N ASP A 141 20.34 -1.27 28.52
CA ASP A 141 21.55 -0.55 28.20
C ASP A 141 21.26 0.94 28.35
N ASP A 142 21.79 1.52 29.42
CA ASP A 142 21.79 2.95 29.67
C ASP A 142 23.12 3.37 30.32
N SER A 143 23.33 4.68 30.49
CA SER A 143 24.54 5.19 31.13
C SER A 143 24.68 4.83 32.62
N PHE A 144 23.65 4.26 33.26
CA PHE A 144 23.64 3.88 34.67
C PHE A 144 23.91 2.37 34.87
N GLY A 145 23.58 1.54 33.87
CA GLY A 145 23.71 0.09 33.82
C GLY A 145 22.94 -0.65 34.90
N LEU A 146 22.60 -1.91 34.62
CA LEU A 146 22.35 -2.88 35.69
C LEU A 146 23.67 -3.51 36.15
N PRO A 147 23.83 -3.77 37.46
CA PRO A 147 25.01 -4.49 37.94
C PRO A 147 25.04 -5.90 37.33
N PRO A 148 26.23 -6.49 37.14
CA PRO A 148 26.34 -7.86 36.69
C PRO A 148 25.59 -8.81 37.62
N ARG A 149 24.87 -9.79 37.05
CA ARG A 149 24.03 -10.75 37.78
C ARG A 149 22.92 -10.08 38.59
N ALA A 150 22.27 -9.08 37.99
CA ALA A 150 21.18 -8.34 38.64
C ALA A 150 20.04 -9.28 39.06
N ASP A 151 19.55 -9.14 40.29
CA ASP A 151 18.39 -9.88 40.77
C ASP A 151 17.06 -9.23 40.29
N SER A 152 15.93 -9.90 40.55
CA SER A 152 14.61 -9.38 40.17
C SER A 152 14.29 -8.03 40.80
N LYS A 153 14.81 -7.72 42.01
CA LYS A 153 14.56 -6.43 42.67
C LYS A 153 15.25 -5.31 41.91
N GLN A 154 16.50 -5.54 41.50
CA GLN A 154 17.30 -4.59 40.73
C GLN A 154 16.70 -4.36 39.34
N VAL A 155 16.31 -5.43 38.64
CA VAL A 155 15.64 -5.31 37.33
C VAL A 155 14.29 -4.59 37.44
N ASN A 156 13.47 -4.91 38.46
CA ASN A 156 12.19 -4.24 38.67
C ASN A 156 12.38 -2.75 38.99
N ALA A 157 13.38 -2.40 39.81
CA ALA A 157 13.69 -1.01 40.12
C ALA A 157 14.07 -0.22 38.86
N PHE A 158 14.96 -0.80 38.02
CA PHE A 158 15.38 -0.22 36.75
C PHE A 158 14.21 0.04 35.81
N MET A 159 13.36 -0.97 35.58
CA MET A 159 12.21 -0.83 34.67
C MET A 159 11.19 0.19 35.17
N ASN A 160 10.90 0.20 36.48
CA ASN A 160 9.97 1.18 37.05
C ASN A 160 10.54 2.61 37.01
N PHE A 161 11.85 2.80 37.16
CA PHE A 161 12.50 4.11 36.99
C PHE A 161 12.26 4.66 35.58
N TRP A 162 12.55 3.86 34.54
CA TRP A 162 12.40 4.30 33.15
C TRP A 162 10.94 4.52 32.74
N LEU A 163 9.98 3.82 33.34
CA LEU A 163 8.54 4.08 33.13
C LEU A 163 8.07 5.40 33.73
N GLU A 164 8.68 5.87 34.82
CA GLU A 164 8.36 7.16 35.46
C GLU A 164 9.28 8.30 34.99
N PHE A 165 10.29 8.00 34.16
CA PHE A 165 11.26 8.97 33.69
C PHE A 165 10.58 10.03 32.82
N THR A 166 10.74 11.30 33.20
CA THR A 166 10.14 12.43 32.46
C THR A 166 11.17 13.36 31.84
N SER A 167 12.22 13.74 32.58
CA SER A 167 13.33 14.52 32.04
C SER A 167 14.54 14.49 32.96
N ILE A 168 15.74 14.57 32.37
CA ILE A 168 17.02 14.61 33.09
C ILE A 168 17.04 15.71 34.16
N ARG A 169 16.57 16.93 33.82
CA ARG A 169 16.55 18.07 34.77
C ARG A 169 15.70 17.83 36.01
N ARG A 170 14.65 17.02 35.91
CA ARG A 170 13.76 16.70 37.05
C ARG A 170 14.33 15.57 37.88
N GLU A 171 14.89 14.54 37.23
CA GLU A 171 15.51 13.42 37.92
C GLU A 171 16.77 13.82 38.69
N MET A 172 17.58 14.74 38.16
CA MET A 172 18.75 15.29 38.87
C MET A 172 18.40 16.05 40.15
N LYS A 173 17.15 16.51 40.30
CA LYS A 173 16.69 17.23 41.50
C LYS A 173 16.16 16.30 42.60
N LYS A 174 15.99 15.01 42.32
CA LYS A 174 15.50 14.03 43.30
C LYS A 174 16.64 13.55 44.19
N THR A 175 16.35 13.36 45.48
CA THR A 175 17.26 12.71 46.44
C THR A 175 17.26 11.19 46.24
N ALA A 176 18.27 10.49 46.79
CA ALA A 176 18.32 9.03 46.74
C ALA A 176 17.06 8.37 47.34
N ALA A 177 16.50 8.95 48.41
CA ALA A 177 15.26 8.50 49.02
C ALA A 177 14.05 8.70 48.07
N GLN A 178 14.01 9.80 47.32
CA GLN A 178 12.95 10.05 46.32
C GLN A 178 13.07 9.12 45.12
N HIS A 179 14.28 8.74 44.70
CA HIS A 179 14.51 7.72 43.67
C HIS A 179 14.11 6.31 44.11
N SER A 180 14.15 6.02 45.40
CA SER A 180 13.70 4.73 45.95
C SER A 180 12.17 4.57 46.02
N ILE A 181 11.41 5.66 45.83
CA ILE A 181 9.95 5.68 45.89
C ILE A 181 9.40 5.74 44.46
N CYS A 182 8.96 4.59 43.96
CA CYS A 182 8.18 4.52 42.71
C CYS A 182 6.71 4.79 43.03
N SER A 183 6.15 5.85 42.45
CA SER A 183 4.77 6.29 42.73
C SER A 183 3.71 5.35 42.15
N LYS A 184 4.07 4.60 41.09
CA LYS A 184 3.27 3.56 40.44
C LYS A 184 4.12 2.31 40.22
N LYS A 185 4.11 1.36 41.17
CA LYS A 185 4.68 0.01 40.95
C LYS A 185 3.88 -0.69 39.85
N THR A 186 4.29 -0.48 38.60
CA THR A 186 3.57 -0.98 37.43
C THR A 186 4.17 -2.29 36.95
N PHE A 187 5.45 -2.52 37.27
CA PHE A 187 6.20 -3.66 36.77
C PHE A 187 6.81 -4.47 37.92
N SER A 188 6.46 -5.77 38.00
CA SER A 188 6.97 -6.73 38.99
C SER A 188 7.26 -8.07 38.32
N ILE A 189 8.54 -8.44 38.26
CA ILE A 189 8.99 -9.79 37.90
C ILE A 189 9.19 -10.58 39.19
N ASP A 190 8.34 -11.59 39.40
CA ASP A 190 8.44 -12.54 40.51
C ASP A 190 8.84 -13.95 40.03
N ARG A 191 9.24 -14.08 38.76
CA ARG A 191 9.62 -15.35 38.11
C ARG A 191 11.12 -15.37 37.81
N PRO A 192 11.75 -16.57 37.76
CA PRO A 192 13.14 -16.69 37.32
C PRO A 192 13.33 -16.15 35.89
N PHE A 193 14.52 -15.61 35.64
CA PHE A 193 14.93 -15.21 34.30
C PHE A 193 15.14 -16.44 33.43
N VAL A 194 14.84 -16.31 32.14
CA VAL A 194 14.92 -17.40 31.15
C VAL A 194 15.99 -17.10 30.13
N PHE A 195 16.66 -18.15 29.66
CA PHE A 195 17.66 -17.99 28.61
C PHE A 195 16.99 -17.52 27.31
N SER A 196 17.50 -16.43 26.77
CA SER A 196 16.94 -15.68 25.64
C SER A 196 18.06 -15.33 24.66
N HIS A 197 17.76 -15.34 23.37
CA HIS A 197 18.64 -14.89 22.29
C HIS A 197 18.80 -13.38 22.31
N HIS A 198 17.69 -12.67 22.57
CA HIS A 198 17.64 -11.24 22.85
C HIS A 198 17.93 -10.29 21.67
N ASP A 199 18.45 -10.81 20.56
CA ASP A 199 18.40 -10.19 19.22
C ASP A 199 17.75 -11.13 18.17
N LEU A 200 16.60 -11.71 18.52
CA LEU A 200 15.90 -12.63 17.63
C LEU A 200 15.14 -11.87 16.53
N SER A 201 15.85 -11.62 15.44
CA SER A 201 15.36 -10.87 14.27
C SER A 201 15.50 -11.68 12.97
N PRO A 202 14.72 -11.40 11.90
CA PRO A 202 14.79 -12.18 10.66
C PRO A 202 16.16 -12.20 9.98
N ARG A 203 17.05 -11.23 10.28
CA ARG A 203 18.45 -11.22 9.81
C ARG A 203 19.32 -12.25 10.52
N ASN A 204 18.97 -12.61 11.75
CA ASN A 204 19.71 -13.53 12.63
C ASN A 204 19.11 -14.95 12.62
N ILE A 205 18.19 -15.20 11.69
CA ILE A 205 17.57 -16.52 11.48
C ILE A 205 17.93 -16.96 10.06
N MET A 206 18.67 -18.06 9.95
CA MET A 206 19.08 -18.63 8.67
C MET A 206 18.18 -19.80 8.29
N LEU A 207 17.84 -19.90 7.00
CA LEU A 207 17.16 -21.03 6.39
C LEU A 207 18.18 -21.85 5.60
N ASP A 208 18.42 -23.09 6.02
CA ASP A 208 19.26 -23.99 5.24
C ASP A 208 18.54 -24.56 4.00
N SER A 209 19.26 -25.30 3.16
CA SER A 209 18.73 -25.93 1.95
C SER A 209 17.58 -26.92 2.21
N SER A 210 17.45 -27.40 3.46
CA SER A 210 16.36 -28.27 3.92
C SER A 210 15.23 -27.49 4.60
N HIS A 211 15.23 -26.15 4.47
CA HIS A 211 14.31 -25.21 5.08
C HIS A 211 14.18 -25.39 6.60
N GLN A 212 15.29 -25.68 7.26
CA GLN A 212 15.38 -25.71 8.72
C GLN A 212 15.93 -24.39 9.25
N LEU A 213 15.38 -23.95 10.38
CA LEU A 213 15.85 -22.73 11.04
C LEU A 213 17.15 -22.97 11.81
N TRP A 214 18.10 -22.06 11.63
CA TRP A 214 19.30 -21.87 12.41
C TRP A 214 19.28 -20.48 13.05
N LEU A 215 19.70 -20.38 14.31
CA LEU A 215 19.83 -19.10 15.00
C LEU A 215 21.31 -18.72 15.06
N VAL A 216 21.62 -17.52 14.59
CA VAL A 216 22.98 -16.96 14.54
C VAL A 216 23.01 -15.65 15.33
N ASP A 217 24.21 -15.15 15.62
CA ASP A 217 24.43 -13.87 16.29
C ASP A 217 23.94 -13.81 17.76
N TRP A 218 24.63 -14.56 18.62
CA TRP A 218 24.27 -14.77 20.04
C TRP A 218 24.88 -13.73 21.00
N ASP A 219 25.37 -12.60 20.49
CA ASP A 219 26.19 -11.65 21.25
C ASP A 219 25.43 -10.98 22.40
N PHE A 220 24.11 -10.87 22.26
CA PHE A 220 23.21 -10.29 23.25
C PHE A 220 22.52 -11.33 24.14
N ALA A 221 22.77 -12.62 23.91
CA ALA A 221 22.09 -13.69 24.59
C ALA A 221 22.43 -13.74 26.09
N GLY A 222 21.47 -14.17 26.88
CA GLY A 222 21.59 -14.20 28.34
C GLY A 222 20.29 -14.56 29.03
N PHE A 223 20.27 -14.40 30.35
CA PHE A 223 19.07 -14.63 31.15
C PHE A 223 18.32 -13.32 31.36
N TYR A 224 17.08 -13.29 30.88
CA TYR A 224 16.25 -12.08 30.91
C TYR A 224 14.79 -12.43 31.25
N PRO A 225 13.95 -11.43 31.54
CA PRO A 225 12.53 -11.66 31.78
C PRO A 225 11.85 -12.33 30.58
N GLU A 226 10.89 -13.22 30.79
CA GLU A 226 10.33 -14.05 29.70
C GLU A 226 9.76 -13.25 28.51
N PHE A 227 9.22 -12.06 28.78
CA PHE A 227 8.66 -11.19 27.75
C PHE A 227 9.73 -10.38 26.99
N PHE A 228 10.99 -10.39 27.41
CA PHE A 228 12.07 -9.66 26.72
C PHE A 228 12.36 -10.22 25.34
N GLU A 229 12.27 -11.54 25.14
CA GLU A 229 12.39 -12.11 23.79
C GLU A 229 11.22 -11.65 22.90
N PHE A 230 10.00 -11.54 23.46
CA PHE A 230 8.86 -11.01 22.73
C PHE A 230 9.02 -9.52 22.42
N ALA A 231 9.51 -8.73 23.38
CA ALA A 231 9.81 -7.32 23.19
C ALA A 231 10.90 -7.15 22.12
N GLY A 232 12.00 -7.91 22.23
CA GLY A 232 13.14 -7.93 21.32
C GLY A 232 12.70 -8.28 19.90
N MET A 233 11.90 -9.33 19.76
CA MET A 233 11.18 -9.58 18.52
C MET A 233 10.40 -8.33 18.11
N HIS A 234 9.56 -7.71 18.93
CA HIS A 234 8.78 -6.52 18.54
C HIS A 234 9.60 -5.28 18.11
N ASN A 235 10.79 -5.05 18.68
CA ASN A 235 11.66 -3.92 18.31
C ASN A 235 12.57 -4.20 17.11
N PHE A 236 13.02 -5.44 16.94
CA PHE A 236 13.92 -5.84 15.84
C PHE A 236 13.20 -6.58 14.70
N ILE A 237 11.91 -6.85 14.87
CA ILE A 237 10.94 -7.02 13.78
C ILE A 237 10.83 -5.64 13.12
N SER A 238 11.45 -5.48 11.95
CA SER A 238 10.94 -4.55 10.93
C SER A 238 9.43 -4.75 10.90
N VAL A 239 8.63 -3.68 10.97
CA VAL A 239 7.19 -3.62 11.37
C VAL A 239 6.22 -4.48 10.51
N GLY A 240 6.56 -5.72 10.20
CA GLY A 240 5.98 -6.61 9.20
C GLY A 240 5.90 -8.06 9.59
N TRP A 241 6.12 -8.32 10.88
CA TRP A 241 5.60 -9.53 11.51
C TRP A 241 4.34 -9.28 12.35
N ASN A 242 3.97 -8.02 12.59
CA ASN A 242 2.58 -7.70 12.90
C ASN A 242 1.87 -7.60 11.56
N GLY A 243 0.91 -8.49 11.29
CA GLY A 243 0.21 -8.65 10.00
C GLY A 243 -0.57 -7.42 9.48
N LEU A 244 -0.30 -6.22 10.01
CA LEU A 244 -0.93 -4.96 9.60
C LEU A 244 0.05 -3.84 9.17
N ALA A 245 1.37 -3.93 9.35
CA ALA A 245 2.24 -2.74 9.23
C ALA A 245 3.41 -2.79 8.22
N LEU A 246 3.43 -3.78 7.32
CA LEU A 246 4.37 -3.83 6.19
C LEU A 246 3.65 -4.19 4.89
N ARG A 247 2.55 -3.47 4.64
CA ARG A 247 2.30 -3.14 3.23
C ARG A 247 3.33 -2.06 2.91
N ALA A 248 4.43 -2.44 2.27
CA ALA A 248 5.07 -1.50 1.36
C ALA A 248 3.92 -0.93 0.52
N CYS A 249 3.82 0.39 0.44
CA CYS A 249 2.81 1.01 -0.40
C CYS A 249 2.88 0.31 -1.76
N SER A 250 1.84 -0.42 -2.15
CA SER A 250 1.87 -1.25 -3.37
C SER A 250 2.13 -0.39 -4.61
N ALA A 251 1.83 0.89 -4.51
CA ALA A 251 2.02 1.88 -5.56
C ALA A 251 3.48 2.36 -5.69
N CYS A 252 4.26 2.46 -4.60
CA CYS A 252 5.62 3.02 -4.65
C CYS A 252 6.71 2.18 -3.96
N GLY A 253 6.37 0.99 -3.44
CA GLY A 253 7.30 0.10 -2.73
C GLY A 253 7.82 0.65 -1.40
N TRP A 254 7.26 1.76 -0.92
CA TRP A 254 7.77 2.47 0.25
C TRP A 254 7.17 1.94 1.53
N THR A 255 8.01 1.62 2.52
CA THR A 255 7.58 1.06 3.80
C THR A 255 7.40 2.17 4.83
N ALA A 256 6.51 1.97 5.80
CA ALA A 256 6.35 2.89 6.93
C ALA A 256 7.67 3.11 7.70
N GLU A 257 8.57 2.12 7.67
CA GLU A 257 9.92 2.22 8.22
C GLU A 257 10.82 3.14 7.40
N ARG A 258 10.87 2.99 6.07
CA ARG A 258 11.59 3.93 5.19
C ARG A 258 11.05 5.35 5.31
N GLN A 259 9.73 5.51 5.45
CA GLN A 259 9.12 6.82 5.66
C GLN A 259 9.52 7.45 7.00
N ARG A 260 9.64 6.67 8.09
CA ARG A 260 10.05 7.20 9.41
C ARG A 260 11.54 7.52 9.50
N SER A 261 12.38 6.73 8.82
CA SER A 261 13.84 6.91 8.84
C SER A 261 14.35 7.91 7.79
N CYS A 262 13.50 8.29 6.83
CA CYS A 262 13.82 9.27 5.79
C CYS A 262 13.09 10.60 6.08
N ARG A 263 13.78 11.74 5.91
CA ARG A 263 13.15 13.07 5.95
C ARG A 263 12.50 13.49 4.62
N TYR A 264 12.40 12.57 3.66
CA TYR A 264 11.78 12.83 2.37
C TYR A 264 10.26 12.90 2.53
N GLU A 265 9.64 13.97 2.05
CA GLU A 265 8.19 14.07 1.91
C GLU A 265 7.83 14.02 0.42
N SER A 266 7.17 12.95 0.00
CA SER A 266 6.83 12.77 -1.40
C SER A 266 5.80 13.82 -1.83
N HIS A 267 6.14 14.59 -2.85
CA HIS A 267 5.20 15.44 -3.59
C HIS A 267 4.59 14.70 -4.78
N VAL A 268 4.92 13.42 -4.95
CA VAL A 268 4.27 12.49 -5.85
C VAL A 268 3.34 11.60 -5.03
N LYS A 269 2.02 11.73 -5.20
CA LYS A 269 1.02 11.07 -4.34
C LYS A 269 -0.10 10.48 -5.18
N LEU A 270 -0.34 9.18 -5.05
CA LEU A 270 -1.59 8.55 -5.50
C LEU A 270 -2.71 9.08 -4.59
N PHE A 271 -3.67 9.82 -5.14
CA PHE A 271 -4.77 10.41 -4.36
C PHE A 271 -6.14 9.86 -4.75
N TYR A 272 -6.22 9.14 -5.86
CA TYR A 272 -7.42 8.44 -6.30
C TYR A 272 -7.04 7.13 -6.96
N GLY A 273 -7.77 6.06 -6.64
CA GLY A 273 -7.59 4.75 -7.25
C GLY A 273 -8.86 3.92 -7.16
N VAL A 274 -9.22 3.27 -8.28
CA VAL A 274 -10.40 2.40 -8.39
C VAL A 274 -10.13 1.33 -9.43
N SER A 275 -10.52 0.09 -9.15
CA SER A 275 -10.23 -1.06 -10.01
C SER A 275 -8.73 -1.15 -10.34
N ASP A 276 -8.37 -1.07 -11.61
CA ASP A 276 -7.00 -1.09 -12.14
C ASP A 276 -6.48 0.31 -12.45
N ARG A 277 -7.12 1.39 -11.98
CA ARG A 277 -6.78 2.78 -12.33
C ARG A 277 -6.16 3.52 -11.16
N GLY A 278 -5.17 4.36 -11.43
CA GLY A 278 -4.51 5.23 -10.46
C GLY A 278 -4.35 6.65 -10.98
N VAL A 279 -4.61 7.64 -10.13
CA VAL A 279 -4.40 9.06 -10.41
C VAL A 279 -3.43 9.65 -9.41
N TRP A 280 -2.33 10.16 -9.93
CA TRP A 280 -1.18 10.63 -9.19
C TRP A 280 -1.05 12.14 -9.32
N SER A 281 -0.87 12.81 -8.18
CA SER A 281 -0.35 14.17 -8.14
C SER A 281 1.15 14.12 -8.39
N ILE A 282 1.66 14.92 -9.33
CA ILE A 282 3.11 15.13 -9.52
C ILE A 282 3.42 16.59 -9.23
N GLY A 283 3.83 16.85 -7.98
CA GLY A 283 3.96 18.21 -7.46
C GLY A 283 2.62 18.95 -7.50
N THR A 284 2.69 20.28 -7.63
CA THR A 284 1.51 21.15 -7.72
C THR A 284 1.06 21.43 -9.15
N LYS A 285 1.79 20.94 -10.16
CA LYS A 285 1.60 21.36 -11.56
C LYS A 285 1.00 20.28 -12.47
N TYR A 286 1.14 19.00 -12.11
CA TYR A 286 0.81 17.91 -13.03
C TYR A 286 -0.03 16.82 -12.37
N ILE A 287 -0.82 16.16 -13.21
CA ILE A 287 -1.58 14.95 -12.90
C ILE A 287 -1.12 13.85 -13.84
N LEU A 288 -0.85 12.67 -13.30
CA LEU A 288 -0.58 11.46 -14.08
C LEU A 288 -1.72 10.46 -13.83
N LYS A 289 -2.41 10.07 -14.90
CA LYS A 289 -3.38 8.96 -14.89
C LYS A 289 -2.71 7.71 -15.42
N GLU A 290 -2.99 6.59 -14.77
CA GLU A 290 -2.42 5.28 -15.06
C GLU A 290 -3.53 4.23 -15.06
N ARG A 291 -3.64 3.42 -16.12
CA ARG A 291 -4.67 2.37 -16.24
C ARG A 291 -4.26 1.29 -17.25
N SER A 292 -4.98 0.17 -17.28
CA SER A 292 -4.85 -0.79 -18.38
C SER A 292 -5.30 -0.14 -19.68
N ASP A 293 -4.68 -0.54 -20.79
CA ASP A 293 -5.13 -0.19 -22.14
C ASP A 293 -6.31 -1.06 -22.62
N ALA A 294 -6.74 -2.02 -21.79
CA ALA A 294 -7.94 -2.82 -22.03
C ALA A 294 -9.21 -2.00 -21.70
N ALA A 295 -10.13 -2.04 -22.67
CA ALA A 295 -10.97 -0.91 -23.09
C ALA A 295 -10.12 0.32 -23.50
N PRO A 296 -10.07 0.67 -24.80
CA PRO A 296 -9.41 1.86 -25.30
C PRO A 296 -9.80 3.12 -24.51
N ASN A 297 -8.83 3.97 -24.22
CA ASN A 297 -9.06 5.28 -23.63
C ASN A 297 -8.71 6.37 -24.66
N PHE A 298 -9.68 7.23 -24.97
CA PHE A 298 -9.52 8.32 -25.93
C PHE A 298 -9.40 9.70 -25.25
N GLU A 299 -9.23 9.75 -23.93
CA GLU A 299 -9.22 11.00 -23.15
C GLU A 299 -8.17 11.99 -23.68
N ALA A 300 -6.93 11.55 -23.96
CA ALA A 300 -5.89 12.46 -24.45
C ALA A 300 -6.26 13.08 -25.82
N GLN A 301 -6.85 12.28 -26.71
CA GLN A 301 -7.34 12.74 -28.00
C GLN A 301 -8.49 13.74 -27.82
N THR A 302 -9.46 13.42 -26.96
CA THR A 302 -10.57 14.32 -26.63
C THR A 302 -10.07 15.64 -26.05
N LEU A 303 -9.13 15.61 -25.10
CA LEU A 303 -8.59 16.82 -24.49
C LEU A 303 -7.93 17.74 -25.52
N ARG A 304 -7.18 17.18 -26.48
CA ARG A 304 -6.60 17.98 -27.58
C ARG A 304 -7.69 18.56 -28.48
N PHE A 305 -8.68 17.76 -28.85
CA PHE A 305 -9.81 18.19 -29.67
C PHE A 305 -10.61 19.32 -29.01
N LEU A 306 -10.98 19.17 -27.74
CA LEU A 306 -11.75 20.18 -27.01
C LEU A 306 -10.98 21.48 -26.83
N LYS A 307 -9.67 21.38 -26.54
CA LYS A 307 -8.80 22.55 -26.43
C LYS A 307 -8.68 23.32 -27.76
N GLU A 308 -8.80 22.63 -28.89
CA GLU A 308 -8.80 23.26 -30.22
C GLU A 308 -10.16 23.85 -30.58
N LYS A 309 -11.26 23.16 -30.24
CA LYS A 309 -12.60 23.49 -30.73
C LYS A 309 -13.47 24.32 -29.79
N THR A 310 -13.08 24.45 -28.52
CA THR A 310 -13.91 25.08 -27.49
C THR A 310 -13.11 25.98 -26.57
N THR A 311 -13.79 26.80 -25.76
CA THR A 311 -13.17 27.59 -24.69
C THR A 311 -13.17 26.86 -23.35
N ILE A 312 -13.66 25.62 -23.32
CA ILE A 312 -13.81 24.83 -22.10
C ILE A 312 -12.45 24.66 -21.44
N PRO A 313 -12.32 24.99 -20.14
CA PRO A 313 -11.07 24.78 -19.43
C PRO A 313 -10.87 23.27 -19.18
N VAL A 314 -10.07 22.66 -20.06
CA VAL A 314 -9.70 21.24 -19.99
C VAL A 314 -8.21 21.06 -19.66
N PRO A 315 -7.80 19.94 -19.03
CA PRO A 315 -6.39 19.69 -18.74
C PRO A 315 -5.55 19.68 -20.02
N ALA A 316 -4.45 20.44 -20.04
CA ALA A 316 -3.52 20.41 -21.16
C ALA A 316 -2.68 19.13 -21.11
N VAL A 317 -2.84 18.26 -22.12
CA VAL A 317 -2.01 17.06 -22.30
C VAL A 317 -0.54 17.47 -22.50
N ILE A 318 0.36 16.86 -21.72
CA ILE A 318 1.80 16.99 -21.87
C ILE A 318 2.31 15.82 -22.70
N GLU A 319 1.95 14.59 -22.30
CA GLU A 319 2.41 13.37 -22.94
C GLU A 319 1.44 12.22 -22.67
N GLU A 320 1.38 11.25 -23.58
CA GLU A 320 0.71 9.97 -23.41
C GLU A 320 1.59 8.86 -23.97
N TRP A 321 1.57 7.70 -23.34
CA TRP A 321 2.29 6.52 -23.83
C TRP A 321 1.66 5.23 -23.31
N THR A 322 1.96 4.14 -23.99
CA THR A 322 1.59 2.78 -23.57
C THR A 322 2.84 1.91 -23.49
N GLU A 323 3.02 1.22 -22.38
CA GLU A 323 4.12 0.30 -22.16
C GLU A 323 3.83 -1.11 -22.72
N GLU A 324 4.88 -1.93 -22.87
CA GLU A 324 4.76 -3.31 -23.38
C GLU A 324 3.81 -4.19 -22.55
N ASN A 325 3.72 -3.91 -21.25
CA ASN A 325 2.80 -4.57 -20.32
C ASN A 325 1.33 -4.13 -20.47
N ARG A 326 1.00 -3.40 -21.54
CA ARG A 326 -0.36 -2.92 -21.84
C ARG A 326 -0.89 -1.89 -20.83
N ARG A 327 0.01 -1.15 -20.19
CA ARG A 327 -0.32 -0.05 -19.27
C ARG A 327 -0.27 1.28 -20.01
N HIS A 328 -1.36 2.04 -19.94
CA HIS A 328 -1.49 3.35 -20.54
C HIS A 328 -1.30 4.46 -19.49
N PHE A 329 -0.55 5.49 -19.86
CA PHE A 329 -0.26 6.65 -19.05
C PHE A 329 -0.67 7.94 -19.76
N LEU A 330 -1.26 8.87 -19.01
CA LEU A 330 -1.59 10.22 -19.46
C LEU A 330 -1.05 11.24 -18.45
N LEU A 331 -0.09 12.04 -18.88
CA LEU A 331 0.44 13.17 -18.12
C LEU A 331 -0.19 14.48 -18.61
N SER A 332 -0.82 15.24 -17.71
CA SER A 332 -1.47 16.50 -18.04
C SER A 332 -1.18 17.60 -17.01
N LYS A 333 -1.40 18.86 -17.39
CA LYS A 333 -1.35 19.98 -16.44
C LYS A 333 -2.53 19.91 -15.48
N ARG A 334 -2.26 20.11 -14.19
CA ARG A 334 -3.28 20.29 -13.15
C ARG A 334 -4.05 21.59 -13.41
N ILE A 335 -5.37 21.52 -13.36
CA ILE A 335 -6.24 22.70 -13.31
C ILE A 335 -6.33 23.19 -11.85
N PRO A 336 -6.26 24.51 -11.59
CA PRO A 336 -6.42 25.07 -10.25
C PRO A 336 -7.84 24.89 -9.71
N GLY A 337 -7.97 24.87 -8.38
CA GLY A 337 -9.24 24.66 -7.69
C GLY A 337 -9.40 23.25 -7.12
N GLU A 338 -10.56 23.03 -6.51
CA GLU A 338 -10.97 21.75 -5.91
C GLU A 338 -12.25 21.23 -6.56
N PRO A 339 -12.54 19.92 -6.47
CA PRO A 339 -13.81 19.36 -6.96
C PRO A 339 -15.01 20.05 -6.32
N LEU A 340 -16.06 20.31 -7.12
CA LEU A 340 -17.30 20.91 -6.65
C LEU A 340 -17.93 20.09 -5.53
N SER A 341 -17.80 18.75 -5.58
CA SER A 341 -18.21 17.85 -4.49
C SER A 341 -17.58 18.18 -3.13
N THR A 342 -16.37 18.75 -3.10
CA THR A 342 -15.66 19.12 -1.88
C THR A 342 -16.06 20.52 -1.41
N ALA A 343 -16.21 21.47 -2.34
CA ALA A 343 -16.60 22.85 -2.04
C ALA A 343 -18.11 23.03 -1.75
N TRP A 344 -18.97 22.10 -2.22
CA TRP A 344 -20.43 22.29 -2.27
C TRP A 344 -21.05 22.76 -0.94
N ALA A 345 -20.63 22.15 0.17
CA ALA A 345 -21.19 22.41 1.49
C ALA A 345 -20.86 23.81 2.05
N THR A 346 -19.80 24.47 1.55
CA THR A 346 -19.35 25.79 2.03
C THR A 346 -19.67 26.91 1.04
N MET A 347 -20.09 26.58 -0.18
CA MET A 347 -20.46 27.55 -1.20
C MET A 347 -21.77 28.28 -0.87
N MET A 348 -21.82 29.56 -1.21
CA MET A 348 -23.05 30.34 -1.19
C MET A 348 -23.97 29.88 -2.32
N GLU A 349 -25.29 30.02 -2.12
CA GLU A 349 -26.29 29.71 -3.16
C GLU A 349 -26.05 30.47 -4.47
N THR A 350 -25.55 31.71 -4.39
CA THR A 350 -25.19 32.51 -5.57
C THR A 350 -23.96 31.97 -6.31
N GLU A 351 -23.05 31.28 -5.63
CA GLU A 351 -21.90 30.62 -6.24
C GLU A 351 -22.31 29.29 -6.87
N LYS A 352 -23.15 28.51 -6.19
CA LYS A 352 -23.72 27.26 -6.72
C LYS A 352 -24.45 27.49 -8.03
N GLU A 353 -25.34 28.49 -8.06
CA GLU A 353 -26.10 28.85 -9.27
C GLU A 353 -25.17 29.38 -10.38
N ARG A 354 -24.13 30.14 -10.04
CA ARG A 354 -23.12 30.62 -11.00
C ARG A 354 -22.35 29.48 -11.66
N VAL A 355 -21.89 28.50 -10.88
CA VAL A 355 -21.18 27.32 -11.40
C VAL A 355 -22.10 26.48 -12.28
N ALA A 356 -23.38 26.34 -11.92
CA ALA A 356 -24.38 25.68 -12.76
C ALA A 356 -24.56 26.39 -14.11
N GLN A 357 -24.70 27.72 -14.13
CA GLN A 357 -24.79 28.50 -15.36
C GLN A 357 -23.52 28.38 -16.21
N GLN A 358 -22.33 28.56 -15.62
CA GLN A 358 -21.06 28.42 -16.34
C GLN A 358 -20.90 27.02 -16.96
N THR A 359 -21.30 25.98 -16.24
CA THR A 359 -21.31 24.62 -16.77
C THR A 359 -22.24 24.51 -17.99
N ALA A 360 -23.46 25.03 -17.91
CA ALA A 360 -24.42 25.02 -19.01
C ALA A 360 -23.93 25.80 -20.25
N ASP A 361 -23.22 26.91 -20.04
CA ASP A 361 -22.61 27.69 -21.13
C ASP A 361 -21.55 26.85 -21.87
N TYR A 362 -20.68 26.14 -21.14
CA TYR A 362 -19.71 25.22 -21.72
C TYR A 362 -20.36 24.01 -22.41
N LEU A 363 -21.43 23.44 -21.84
CA LEU A 363 -22.20 22.39 -22.51
C LEU A 363 -22.84 22.91 -23.81
N SER A 364 -23.22 24.18 -23.87
CA SER A 364 -23.74 24.79 -25.10
C SER A 364 -22.68 24.92 -26.19
N GLU A 365 -21.39 25.05 -25.85
CA GLU A 365 -20.30 24.93 -26.82
C GLU A 365 -20.14 23.50 -27.33
N LEU A 366 -20.15 22.50 -26.43
CA LEU A 366 -20.08 21.08 -26.83
C LEU A 366 -21.18 20.71 -27.81
N ARG A 367 -22.40 21.21 -27.59
CA ARG A 367 -23.56 20.94 -28.45
C ARG A 367 -23.43 21.47 -29.88
N ARG A 368 -22.53 22.44 -30.12
CA ARG A 368 -22.21 22.90 -31.47
C ARG A 368 -21.31 21.92 -32.22
N LEU A 369 -20.61 21.04 -31.51
CA LEU A 369 -19.81 19.97 -32.08
C LEU A 369 -20.75 18.82 -32.43
N GLN A 370 -21.03 18.66 -33.71
CA GLN A 370 -21.97 17.66 -34.22
C GLN A 370 -21.29 16.61 -35.07
N SER A 371 -21.89 15.43 -35.13
CA SER A 371 -21.48 14.32 -35.98
C SER A 371 -22.70 13.75 -36.71
N PRO A 372 -22.54 13.24 -37.94
CA PRO A 372 -23.60 12.50 -38.63
C PRO A 372 -23.92 11.16 -37.98
N ARG A 373 -23.06 10.67 -37.09
CA ARG A 373 -23.18 9.37 -36.42
C ARG A 373 -22.89 9.51 -34.93
N MET A 374 -23.51 8.66 -34.13
CA MET A 374 -23.16 8.38 -32.75
C MET A 374 -21.87 7.57 -32.72
N GLN A 375 -20.80 8.16 -32.19
CA GLN A 375 -19.44 7.59 -32.18
C GLN A 375 -18.54 8.41 -31.26
N SER A 376 -17.38 7.89 -30.89
CA SER A 376 -16.29 8.71 -30.37
C SER A 376 -15.52 9.38 -31.53
N LEU A 377 -14.43 10.08 -31.23
CA LEU A 377 -13.60 10.72 -32.25
C LEU A 377 -13.07 9.70 -33.27
N ASP A 378 -12.87 10.14 -34.51
CA ASP A 378 -12.36 9.34 -35.62
C ASP A 378 -13.11 8.02 -35.90
N GLY A 379 -14.41 7.98 -35.59
CA GLY A 379 -15.24 6.79 -35.85
C GLY A 379 -15.04 5.65 -34.87
N GLN A 380 -14.37 5.90 -33.75
CA GLN A 380 -14.20 4.93 -32.67
C GLN A 380 -15.55 4.65 -31.97
N PRO A 381 -15.73 3.46 -31.36
CA PRO A 381 -16.93 3.16 -30.61
C PRO A 381 -17.04 4.01 -29.34
N ILE A 382 -18.26 4.12 -28.82
CA ILE A 382 -18.55 4.70 -27.50
C ILE A 382 -18.69 3.61 -26.45
N TYR A 383 -18.45 3.98 -25.20
CA TYR A 383 -18.57 3.11 -24.03
C TYR A 383 -19.50 3.78 -23.02
N CYS A 384 -20.74 3.31 -22.91
CA CYS A 384 -21.74 3.92 -22.04
C CYS A 384 -22.70 2.89 -21.44
N ALA A 385 -22.37 2.39 -20.25
CA ALA A 385 -23.16 1.36 -19.56
C ALA A 385 -24.56 1.84 -19.14
N PHE A 386 -24.81 3.15 -19.07
CA PHE A 386 -26.14 3.69 -18.75
C PHE A 386 -27.06 3.75 -19.97
N LEU A 387 -26.53 4.05 -21.15
CA LEU A 387 -27.33 4.03 -22.38
C LEU A 387 -27.49 2.60 -22.91
N PHE A 388 -26.45 1.77 -22.73
CA PHE A 388 -26.43 0.36 -23.12
C PHE A 388 -26.07 -0.51 -21.90
N PRO A 389 -27.05 -0.92 -21.08
CA PRO A 389 -26.81 -1.70 -19.87
C PRO A 389 -26.56 -3.18 -20.17
N THR A 390 -25.65 -3.47 -21.11
CA THR A 390 -25.21 -4.81 -21.52
C THR A 390 -23.88 -5.23 -20.90
N GLY A 391 -23.31 -4.39 -20.02
CA GLY A 391 -22.04 -4.65 -19.32
C GLY A 391 -21.07 -3.47 -19.39
N TYR A 392 -20.06 -3.48 -18.53
CA TYR A 392 -18.99 -2.49 -18.54
C TYR A 392 -17.95 -2.79 -19.63
N GLY A 393 -17.45 -1.76 -20.30
CA GLY A 393 -16.40 -1.88 -21.32
C GLY A 393 -16.87 -2.46 -22.65
N VAL A 394 -18.18 -2.54 -22.88
CA VAL A 394 -18.76 -2.98 -24.16
C VAL A 394 -18.75 -1.82 -25.16
N PRO A 395 -18.18 -1.99 -26.37
CA PRO A 395 -18.18 -0.97 -27.41
C PRO A 395 -19.51 -0.92 -28.16
N HIS A 396 -19.97 0.30 -28.49
CA HIS A 396 -21.16 0.50 -29.32
C HIS A 396 -20.91 1.50 -30.45
N GLY A 397 -21.60 1.29 -31.57
CA GLY A 397 -21.49 2.13 -32.76
C GLY A 397 -20.21 1.94 -33.59
N PRO A 398 -20.00 2.78 -34.62
CA PRO A 398 -20.82 3.96 -34.97
C PRO A 398 -22.27 3.65 -35.35
N LEU A 399 -23.22 4.49 -34.93
CA LEU A 399 -24.66 4.38 -35.26
C LEU A 399 -25.14 5.63 -36.00
N GLY A 400 -25.84 5.49 -37.12
CA GLY A 400 -26.25 6.59 -38.01
C GLY A 400 -27.73 6.93 -38.01
N SER A 401 -28.57 6.19 -37.28
CA SER A 401 -30.02 6.42 -37.26
C SER A 401 -30.67 6.09 -35.91
N ASP A 402 -31.91 6.56 -35.73
CA ASP A 402 -32.73 6.19 -34.57
C ASP A 402 -33.08 4.70 -34.55
N ASP A 403 -33.16 4.05 -35.72
CA ASP A 403 -33.40 2.60 -35.83
C ASP A 403 -32.17 1.81 -35.37
N GLU A 404 -30.97 2.19 -35.82
CA GLU A 404 -29.72 1.55 -35.38
C GLU A 404 -29.48 1.73 -33.88
N LEU A 405 -29.76 2.93 -33.34
CA LEU A 405 -29.70 3.16 -31.89
C LEU A 405 -30.71 2.29 -31.14
N TRP A 406 -31.94 2.19 -31.64
CA TRP A 406 -32.96 1.35 -31.03
C TRP A 406 -32.56 -0.13 -31.03
N GLU A 407 -32.10 -0.66 -32.17
CA GLU A 407 -31.60 -2.03 -32.28
C GLU A 407 -30.49 -2.31 -31.26
N GLU A 408 -29.53 -1.38 -31.12
CA GLU A 408 -28.46 -1.50 -30.13
C GLU A 408 -28.97 -1.49 -28.68
N MET A 409 -29.87 -0.56 -28.33
CA MET A 409 -30.48 -0.47 -26.99
C MET A 409 -31.29 -1.73 -26.64
N THR A 410 -32.03 -2.30 -27.60
CA THR A 410 -32.89 -3.47 -27.35
C THR A 410 -32.15 -4.74 -26.99
N LYS A 411 -30.83 -4.81 -27.23
CA LYS A 411 -29.97 -5.91 -26.74
C LYS A 411 -30.03 -6.07 -25.22
N ALA A 412 -30.28 -4.99 -24.49
CA ALA A 412 -30.44 -5.01 -23.03
C ALA A 412 -31.86 -5.40 -22.55
N LEU A 413 -32.79 -5.63 -23.48
CA LEU A 413 -34.19 -5.97 -23.20
C LEU A 413 -34.48 -7.44 -23.52
N ASP A 414 -33.52 -8.32 -23.27
CA ASP A 414 -33.73 -9.76 -23.45
C ASP A 414 -34.88 -10.27 -22.56
N GLY A 415 -35.71 -11.16 -23.09
CA GLY A 415 -36.91 -11.66 -22.41
C GLY A 415 -38.09 -10.67 -22.24
N VAL A 416 -37.92 -9.37 -22.48
CA VAL A 416 -39.01 -8.39 -22.39
C VAL A 416 -40.04 -8.62 -23.52
N PRO A 417 -41.36 -8.65 -23.23
CA PRO A 417 -42.41 -8.81 -24.24
C PRO A 417 -42.35 -7.80 -25.38
N GLU A 418 -42.57 -8.26 -26.61
CA GLU A 418 -42.47 -7.44 -27.83
C GLU A 418 -43.43 -6.25 -27.84
N ILE A 419 -44.60 -6.39 -27.19
CA ILE A 419 -45.56 -5.30 -27.06
C ILE A 419 -45.00 -4.14 -26.22
N ALA A 420 -44.28 -4.44 -25.13
CA ALA A 420 -43.64 -3.43 -24.29
C ALA A 420 -42.48 -2.76 -25.03
N LYS A 421 -41.67 -3.53 -25.78
CA LYS A 421 -40.63 -2.99 -26.66
C LYS A 421 -41.20 -2.01 -27.69
N ARG A 422 -42.30 -2.38 -28.36
CA ARG A 422 -42.98 -1.51 -29.34
C ARG A 422 -43.48 -0.20 -28.74
N ARG A 423 -44.11 -0.26 -27.56
CA ARG A 423 -44.59 0.93 -26.83
C ARG A 423 -43.44 1.84 -26.40
N LEU A 424 -42.33 1.25 -25.97
CA LEU A 424 -41.15 2.01 -25.63
C LEU A 424 -40.57 2.67 -26.90
N ARG A 425 -40.50 1.96 -28.03
CA ARG A 425 -40.03 2.51 -29.32
C ARG A 425 -40.84 3.73 -29.75
N THR A 426 -42.17 3.70 -29.63
CA THR A 426 -43.03 4.85 -30.03
C THR A 426 -42.80 6.10 -29.19
N ARG A 427 -42.17 5.96 -28.02
CA ARG A 427 -41.82 7.07 -27.11
C ARG A 427 -40.37 7.52 -27.24
N MET A 428 -39.58 6.87 -28.09
CA MET A 428 -38.18 7.22 -28.31
C MET A 428 -38.11 8.58 -29.02
N PRO A 429 -37.47 9.59 -28.39
CA PRO A 429 -37.29 10.89 -29.03
C PRO A 429 -36.28 10.79 -30.19
N PRO A 430 -36.32 11.72 -31.16
CA PRO A 430 -35.28 11.83 -32.19
C PRO A 430 -33.89 12.00 -31.57
N SER A 431 -32.90 11.25 -32.04
CA SER A 431 -31.54 11.29 -31.50
C SER A 431 -30.68 12.38 -32.12
N ALA A 432 -30.94 12.72 -33.38
CA ALA A 432 -30.15 13.69 -34.14
C ALA A 432 -30.49 15.15 -33.78
N PRO A 433 -29.55 16.10 -33.95
CA PRO A 433 -28.15 15.86 -34.33
C PRO A 433 -27.37 15.17 -33.19
N TYR A 434 -26.41 14.31 -33.52
CA TYR A 434 -25.55 13.73 -32.49
C TYR A 434 -24.55 14.79 -32.02
N THR A 435 -24.62 15.15 -30.75
CA THR A 435 -23.82 16.23 -30.16
C THR A 435 -22.72 15.68 -29.26
N PHE A 436 -21.57 16.34 -29.24
CA PHE A 436 -20.50 15.97 -28.32
C PHE A 436 -20.98 16.12 -26.88
N THR A 437 -20.76 15.07 -26.09
CA THR A 437 -21.31 14.86 -24.74
C THR A 437 -20.18 14.39 -23.84
N HIS A 438 -20.14 14.88 -22.61
CA HIS A 438 -19.14 14.52 -21.62
C HIS A 438 -19.25 13.04 -21.22
N GLY A 439 -20.50 12.57 -21.00
CA GLY A 439 -20.80 11.15 -20.73
C GLY A 439 -20.68 10.74 -19.26
N ASP A 440 -19.87 11.45 -18.45
CA ASP A 440 -19.77 11.26 -17.00
C ASP A 440 -19.78 12.60 -16.21
N LEU A 441 -20.79 13.44 -16.46
CA LEU A 441 -20.87 14.77 -15.86
C LEU A 441 -21.39 14.68 -14.41
N THR A 442 -20.46 14.73 -13.46
CA THR A 442 -20.73 14.64 -12.01
C THR A 442 -20.03 15.77 -11.26
N ASN A 443 -20.50 16.11 -10.05
CA ASN A 443 -19.89 17.18 -9.25
C ASN A 443 -18.42 16.91 -8.84
N VAL A 444 -17.92 15.67 -8.96
CA VAL A 444 -16.49 15.36 -8.75
C VAL A 444 -15.62 15.76 -9.95
N ASN A 445 -16.23 15.91 -11.13
CA ASN A 445 -15.57 16.23 -12.41
C ASN A 445 -15.61 17.73 -12.76
N ILE A 446 -16.24 18.55 -11.91
CA ILE A 446 -16.24 20.02 -12.01
C ILE A 446 -15.25 20.58 -11.00
N LEU A 447 -14.29 21.37 -11.46
CA LEU A 447 -13.34 22.08 -10.59
C LEU A 447 -13.77 23.53 -10.39
N VAL A 448 -13.66 23.99 -9.15
CA VAL A 448 -14.03 25.36 -8.75
C VAL A 448 -12.94 26.04 -7.93
N GLU A 449 -12.85 27.35 -8.09
CA GLU A 449 -11.99 28.22 -7.27
C GLU A 449 -12.69 29.57 -7.12
N ASN A 450 -12.74 30.12 -5.91
CA ASN A 450 -13.38 31.41 -5.61
C ASN A 450 -14.81 31.52 -6.19
N GLY A 451 -15.62 30.46 -6.04
CA GLY A 451 -17.01 30.42 -6.49
C GLY A 451 -17.22 30.38 -8.01
N ASN A 452 -16.18 30.08 -8.79
CA ASN A 452 -16.25 29.99 -10.26
C ASN A 452 -15.76 28.64 -10.76
N LEU A 453 -16.32 28.16 -11.87
CA LEU A 453 -15.82 27.00 -12.59
C LEU A 453 -14.45 27.29 -13.19
N THR A 454 -13.46 26.47 -12.86
CA THR A 454 -12.09 26.56 -13.37
C THR A 454 -11.72 25.42 -14.29
N GLY A 455 -12.47 24.31 -14.27
CA GLY A 455 -12.19 23.14 -15.11
C GLY A 455 -13.30 22.12 -15.20
N ILE A 456 -13.33 21.40 -16.32
CA ILE A 456 -14.10 20.15 -16.48
C ILE A 456 -13.10 19.04 -16.81
N ILE A 457 -13.13 17.95 -16.05
CA ILE A 457 -12.16 16.86 -16.14
C ILE A 457 -12.85 15.51 -16.37
N ASP A 458 -12.05 14.49 -16.70
CA ASP A 458 -12.48 13.10 -16.88
C ASP A 458 -13.36 12.84 -18.11
N TRP A 459 -12.78 13.14 -19.28
CA TRP A 459 -13.43 13.05 -20.59
C TRP A 459 -13.37 11.66 -21.23
N GLU A 460 -13.09 10.60 -20.47
CA GLU A 460 -12.90 9.25 -21.01
C GLU A 460 -14.18 8.62 -21.57
N ALA A 461 -15.35 9.04 -21.09
CA ALA A 461 -16.66 8.56 -21.54
C ALA A 461 -17.27 9.41 -22.67
N SER A 462 -16.51 10.36 -23.19
CA SER A 462 -17.02 11.35 -24.13
C SER A 462 -17.17 10.82 -25.56
N GLY A 463 -18.06 11.46 -26.30
CA GLY A 463 -18.31 11.16 -27.70
C GLY A 463 -19.52 11.93 -28.23
N TYR A 464 -19.92 11.63 -29.45
CA TYR A 464 -21.16 12.11 -30.04
C TYR A 464 -22.29 11.18 -29.63
N PHE A 465 -23.24 11.70 -28.88
CA PHE A 465 -24.41 11.00 -28.34
C PHE A 465 -25.70 11.65 -28.83
N PRO A 466 -26.87 11.02 -28.64
CA PRO A 466 -28.16 11.66 -28.87
C PRO A 466 -28.21 13.03 -28.20
N VAL A 467 -28.85 13.99 -28.88
CA VAL A 467 -28.89 15.40 -28.47
C VAL A 467 -29.41 15.62 -27.03
N TRP A 468 -30.18 14.66 -26.52
CA TRP A 468 -30.80 14.67 -25.20
C TRP A 468 -29.97 13.95 -24.11
N TRP A 469 -28.88 13.27 -24.47
CA TRP A 469 -28.19 12.34 -23.56
C TRP A 469 -27.59 13.01 -22.32
N GLU A 470 -26.87 14.13 -22.49
CA GLU A 470 -26.28 14.86 -21.35
C GLU A 470 -27.36 15.35 -20.36
N PHE A 471 -28.52 15.78 -20.85
CA PHE A 471 -29.65 16.19 -19.99
C PHE A 471 -30.22 15.00 -19.21
N THR A 472 -30.31 13.83 -19.85
CA THR A 472 -30.71 12.58 -19.19
C THR A 472 -29.71 12.19 -18.10
N CYS A 473 -28.40 12.27 -18.38
CA CYS A 473 -27.32 12.03 -17.40
C CYS A 473 -27.36 13.01 -16.22
N ALA A 474 -27.68 14.29 -16.46
CA ALA A 474 -27.94 15.27 -15.41
C ALA A 474 -29.19 14.93 -14.57
N GLY A 475 -29.90 13.85 -14.87
CA GLY A 475 -30.98 13.29 -14.07
C GLY A 475 -30.59 12.09 -13.21
N ILE A 476 -29.36 11.59 -13.32
CA ILE A 476 -28.79 10.45 -12.59
C ILE A 476 -27.80 11.02 -11.57
N SER A 477 -28.04 10.84 -10.27
CA SER A 477 -27.18 11.43 -9.23
C SER A 477 -26.44 10.38 -8.39
N LEU A 478 -25.24 10.73 -7.94
CA LEU A 478 -24.40 9.88 -7.05
C LEU A 478 -24.57 10.20 -5.56
N GLY A 479 -25.44 11.16 -5.21
CA GLY A 479 -25.69 11.59 -3.85
C GLY A 479 -26.64 12.79 -3.78
N ALA A 480 -26.89 13.30 -2.57
CA ALA A 480 -27.77 14.46 -2.35
C ALA A 480 -27.18 15.73 -2.98
N ASP A 481 -25.89 16.00 -2.77
CA ASP A 481 -25.20 17.19 -3.28
C ASP A 481 -25.13 17.19 -4.82
N ASP A 482 -24.83 16.04 -5.43
CA ASP A 482 -24.81 15.90 -6.90
C ASP A 482 -26.23 16.07 -7.48
N LEU A 483 -27.28 15.63 -6.76
CA LEU A 483 -28.66 15.85 -7.16
C LEU A 483 -29.07 17.33 -7.10
N GLU A 484 -28.69 18.03 -6.03
CA GLU A 484 -28.94 19.46 -5.87
C GLU A 484 -28.25 20.27 -6.99
N TRP A 485 -26.97 20.01 -7.20
CA TRP A 485 -26.18 20.64 -8.26
C TRP A 485 -26.77 20.38 -9.65
N LYS A 486 -27.06 19.12 -9.98
CA LYS A 486 -27.66 18.76 -11.28
C LYS A 486 -29.06 19.36 -11.47
N THR A 487 -29.80 19.56 -10.38
CA THR A 487 -31.09 20.24 -10.42
C THR A 487 -30.92 21.73 -10.73
N ALA A 488 -29.90 22.39 -10.19
CA ALA A 488 -29.53 23.75 -10.57
C ALA A 488 -29.06 23.82 -12.04
N LEU A 489 -28.18 22.91 -12.47
CA LEU A 489 -27.66 22.82 -13.84
C LEU A 489 -28.78 22.71 -14.88
N ARG A 490 -29.75 21.83 -14.66
CA ARG A 490 -30.85 21.60 -15.61
C ARG A 490 -31.74 22.81 -15.85
N LYS A 491 -31.79 23.80 -14.95
CA LYS A 491 -32.51 25.06 -15.18
C LYS A 491 -31.95 25.84 -16.38
N TYR A 492 -30.69 25.60 -16.73
CA TYR A 492 -29.94 26.32 -17.76
C TYR A 492 -29.66 25.49 -19.02
N MET A 493 -30.09 24.22 -19.02
CA MET A 493 -29.96 23.34 -20.18
C MET A 493 -31.24 23.39 -21.04
N PRO A 494 -31.15 23.09 -22.35
CA PRO A 494 -32.34 22.84 -23.15
C PRO A 494 -33.15 21.69 -22.56
N ASP A 495 -34.48 21.83 -22.55
CA ASP A 495 -35.36 20.85 -21.93
C ASP A 495 -35.48 19.57 -22.78
N TYR A 496 -35.10 18.45 -22.17
CA TYR A 496 -35.27 17.10 -22.71
C TYR A 496 -35.95 16.17 -21.69
N ALA A 497 -36.89 16.70 -20.89
CA ALA A 497 -37.61 15.94 -19.88
C ALA A 497 -38.29 14.68 -20.45
N GLU A 498 -38.90 14.76 -21.63
CA GLU A 498 -39.53 13.61 -22.28
C GLU A 498 -38.52 12.50 -22.62
N ALA A 499 -37.35 12.87 -23.13
CA ALA A 499 -36.27 11.95 -23.43
C ALA A 499 -35.74 11.25 -22.18
N ARG A 500 -35.66 11.99 -21.07
CA ARG A 500 -35.30 11.44 -19.77
C ARG A 500 -36.34 10.44 -19.28
N GLU A 501 -37.64 10.74 -19.42
CA GLU A 501 -38.70 9.80 -19.02
C GLU A 501 -38.72 8.55 -19.90
N PHE A 502 -38.46 8.69 -21.21
CA PHE A 502 -38.20 7.56 -22.10
C PHE A 502 -37.04 6.69 -21.60
N TRP A 503 -35.89 7.28 -21.29
CA TRP A 503 -34.73 6.52 -20.81
C TRP A 503 -35.00 5.83 -19.46
N ARG A 504 -35.74 6.47 -18.54
CA ARG A 504 -36.12 5.86 -17.26
C ARG A 504 -37.03 4.65 -17.45
N ASP A 505 -37.89 4.68 -18.45
CA ASP A 505 -38.78 3.58 -18.81
C ASP A 505 -38.02 2.44 -19.47
N PHE A 506 -37.09 2.76 -20.38
CA PHE A 506 -36.12 1.82 -20.92
C PHE A 506 -35.34 1.12 -19.80
N TYR A 507 -34.69 1.89 -18.92
CA TYR A 507 -33.85 1.37 -17.84
C TYR A 507 -34.65 0.59 -16.78
N ALA A 508 -35.93 0.88 -16.61
CA ALA A 508 -36.80 0.07 -15.75
C ALA A 508 -37.05 -1.33 -16.35
N LEU A 509 -37.21 -1.41 -17.67
CA LEU A 509 -37.47 -2.67 -18.39
C LEU A 509 -36.24 -3.58 -18.47
N THR A 510 -35.02 -3.06 -18.39
CA THR A 510 -33.79 -3.88 -18.40
C THR A 510 -33.64 -4.77 -17.16
N ARG A 511 -34.50 -4.59 -16.15
CA ARG A 511 -34.54 -5.43 -14.93
C ARG A 511 -35.50 -6.61 -15.04
N TYR A 512 -36.23 -6.74 -16.15
CA TYR A 512 -37.16 -7.85 -16.36
C TYR A 512 -36.47 -9.22 -16.14
N PRO A 513 -37.11 -10.18 -15.44
CA PRO A 513 -38.50 -10.18 -14.96
C PRO A 513 -38.75 -9.47 -13.62
N GLU A 514 -37.71 -8.92 -12.97
CA GLU A 514 -37.83 -8.18 -11.71
C GLU A 514 -38.31 -6.73 -11.98
N VAL A 515 -39.63 -6.56 -12.09
CA VAL A 515 -40.25 -5.31 -12.51
C VAL A 515 -40.61 -4.41 -11.34
N ASN A 516 -40.27 -3.12 -11.43
CA ASN A 516 -40.80 -2.08 -10.55
C ASN A 516 -42.13 -1.53 -11.10
N GLU A 517 -42.82 -0.66 -10.35
CA GLU A 517 -44.11 -0.08 -10.77
C GLU A 517 -44.07 0.57 -12.17
N ARG A 518 -42.94 1.22 -12.50
CA ARG A 518 -42.74 1.86 -13.81
C ARG A 518 -42.64 0.84 -14.95
N ALA A 519 -41.87 -0.22 -14.77
CA ALA A 519 -41.79 -1.32 -15.72
C ALA A 519 -43.14 -2.05 -15.86
N ALA A 520 -43.86 -2.25 -14.75
CA ALA A 520 -45.17 -2.90 -14.74
C ALA A 520 -46.19 -2.13 -15.61
N ALA A 521 -46.22 -0.79 -15.53
CA ALA A 521 -47.11 0.04 -16.35
C ALA A 521 -46.87 -0.10 -17.87
N LEU A 522 -45.64 -0.43 -18.28
CA LEU A 522 -45.31 -0.67 -19.70
C LEU A 522 -45.70 -2.07 -20.17
N LEU A 523 -45.76 -3.03 -19.23
CA LEU A 523 -46.06 -4.45 -19.48
C LEU A 523 -47.56 -4.76 -19.48
N THR A 524 -48.38 -3.99 -18.76
CA THR A 524 -49.84 -4.19 -18.68
C THR A 524 -50.58 -3.56 -19.86
N GLU A 525 -51.53 -4.27 -20.46
CA GLU A 525 -52.56 -3.69 -21.34
C GLU A 525 -53.76 -3.21 -20.52
N ASP A 526 -54.23 -2.00 -20.81
CA ASP A 526 -55.66 -1.81 -21.01
C ASP A 526 -56.01 -2.40 -22.38
N ASN A 527 -56.85 -3.42 -22.36
CA ASN A 527 -57.64 -3.84 -23.52
C ASN A 527 -58.64 -2.73 -23.83
N THR A 528 -58.39 -1.92 -24.85
CA THR A 528 -59.44 -1.19 -25.58
C THR A 528 -59.15 -1.14 -27.06
#